data_AF-A0AAF0IS27-F1
#
_entry.id   AF-A0AAF0IS27-F1
#
_cell.length_a   1.000
_cell.length_b   1.000
_cell.length_c   1.000
_cell.angle_alpha   90.00
_cell.angle_beta   90.00
_cell.angle_gamma   90.00
#
_symmetry.space_group_name_H-M   'P 1'
#
loop_
_entity.id
_entity.type
_entity.pdbx_description
1 polymer ?
#
loop_
_entity_poly.entity_id
_entity_poly.type
_entity_poly.pdbx_seq_one_letter_code
_entity_poly.pdbx_strand_id
1 'polypeptide(L)'
;MSVDRRRREALPRVPRATLPDLRQEQFFLTTIRKHVDVTDAHTQELVPSDQSETPWQDTARIAWAPFLYTLFMEQFVSPLWQGVLWGLGGVALAHCRQLYAIGRARRMRSPTARATTLAKEAEKTAPMRETIGTWIARLGLSSLFV
;
A
#
# COMPACT_ATOMS: atom_id res chain seq x y z
N MET A 1 31.53 54.73 47.11
CA MET A 1 31.99 53.36 46.77
C MET A 1 30.79 52.55 46.31
N SER A 2 30.55 52.49 45.00
CA SER A 2 29.41 51.79 44.39
C SER A 2 29.97 50.54 43.71
N VAL A 3 29.75 49.39 44.33
CA VAL A 3 30.25 48.09 43.85
C VAL A 3 29.23 47.52 42.86
N ASP A 4 29.71 47.37 41.62
CA ASP A 4 28.97 46.95 40.44
C ASP A 4 28.28 45.59 40.62
N ARG A 5 26.95 45.61 40.62
CA ARG A 5 26.08 44.43 40.86
C ARG A 5 25.54 43.82 39.57
N ARG A 6 26.31 43.90 38.46
CA ARG A 6 25.84 43.57 37.09
C ARG A 6 26.68 42.53 36.34
N ARG A 7 27.25 41.53 37.01
CA ARG A 7 27.79 40.31 36.37
C ARG A 7 27.14 39.04 36.90
N ARG A 8 25.84 38.88 36.64
CA ARG A 8 25.23 37.55 36.55
C ARG A 8 25.08 37.25 35.06
N GLU A 9 26.22 37.01 34.42
CA GLU A 9 26.27 36.49 33.06
C GLU A 9 25.61 35.09 33.11
N ALA A 10 24.51 34.96 32.38
CA ALA A 10 23.76 33.73 32.28
C ALA A 10 24.65 32.67 31.63
N LEU A 11 25.05 31.66 32.40
CA LEU A 11 25.75 30.49 31.88
C LEU A 11 24.89 29.87 30.75
N PRO A 12 25.47 29.60 29.57
CA PRO A 12 24.75 28.92 28.51
C PRO A 12 24.28 27.56 29.03
N ARG A 13 22.97 27.30 28.96
CA ARG A 13 22.40 26.00 29.29
C ARG A 13 22.99 24.98 28.32
N VAL A 14 23.86 24.12 28.82
CA VAL A 14 24.35 22.96 28.08
C VAL A 14 23.11 22.17 27.62
N PRO A 15 22.91 21.93 26.31
CA PRO A 15 21.86 21.04 25.87
C PRO A 15 22.11 19.70 26.55
N ARG A 16 21.13 19.19 27.31
CA ARG A 16 21.19 17.86 27.90
C ARG A 16 21.57 16.93 26.76
N ALA A 17 22.75 16.33 26.82
CA ALA A 17 23.15 15.29 25.90
C ALA A 17 22.03 14.25 25.93
N THR A 18 21.20 14.23 24.90
CA THR A 18 20.25 13.16 24.67
C THR A 18 21.12 11.93 24.56
N LEU A 19 21.10 11.08 25.59
CA LEU A 19 21.77 9.79 25.53
C LEU A 19 21.30 9.14 24.22
N PRO A 20 22.23 8.68 23.35
CA PRO A 20 21.88 7.94 22.16
C PRO A 20 20.87 6.86 22.55
N ASP A 21 19.79 6.73 21.78
CA ASP A 21 18.75 5.76 22.10
C ASP A 21 19.32 4.34 22.00
N LEU A 22 19.74 3.80 23.15
CA LEU A 22 20.31 2.46 23.26
C LEU A 22 19.28 1.36 22.97
N ARG A 23 18.02 1.69 22.68
CA ARG A 23 17.01 0.72 22.23
C ARG A 23 17.44 -0.01 20.96
N GLN A 24 18.12 0.69 20.04
CA GLN A 24 18.59 0.06 18.81
C GLN A 24 19.69 -0.98 19.12
N GLU A 25 20.60 -0.67 20.03
CA GLU A 25 21.64 -1.60 20.49
C GLU A 25 21.05 -2.78 21.27
N GLN A 26 20.04 -2.55 22.09
CA GLN A 26 19.30 -3.63 22.79
C GLN A 26 18.56 -4.55 21.81
N PHE A 27 17.95 -3.99 20.75
CA PHE A 27 17.32 -4.79 19.70
C PHE A 27 18.35 -5.61 18.91
N PHE A 28 19.51 -5.03 18.65
CA PHE A 28 20.60 -5.71 17.94
C PHE A 28 21.16 -6.89 18.76
N LEU A 29 21.44 -6.67 20.04
CA LEU A 29 21.97 -7.71 20.94
C LEU A 29 20.98 -8.86 21.17
N THR A 30 19.68 -8.58 21.28
CA THR A 30 18.65 -9.63 21.41
C THR A 30 18.48 -10.44 20.14
N THR A 31 18.62 -9.81 18.97
CA THR A 31 18.57 -10.48 17.66
C THR A 31 19.78 -11.39 17.47
N ILE A 32 20.98 -10.93 17.85
CA ILE A 32 22.22 -11.71 17.74
C ILE A 32 22.25 -12.87 18.73
N ARG A 33 21.71 -12.72 19.94
CA ARG A 33 21.67 -13.79 20.97
C ARG A 33 21.05 -15.10 20.47
N LYS A 34 20.10 -15.04 19.54
CA LYS A 34 19.47 -16.24 18.95
C LYS A 34 20.36 -17.00 17.96
N HIS A 35 21.45 -16.39 17.53
CA HIS A 35 22.37 -16.92 16.51
C HIS A 35 23.76 -17.21 17.09
N VAL A 36 23.94 -17.03 18.40
CA VAL A 36 25.14 -17.41 19.14
C VAL A 36 24.84 -18.72 19.85
N ASP A 37 25.15 -19.83 19.19
CA ASP A 37 25.25 -21.12 19.86
C ASP A 37 26.55 -21.13 20.66
N VAL A 38 26.45 -20.79 21.95
CA VAL A 38 27.49 -21.13 22.91
C VAL A 38 27.46 -22.65 23.01
N THR A 39 28.51 -23.30 22.49
CA THR A 39 28.61 -24.75 22.58
C THR A 39 28.98 -25.06 24.02
N ASP A 40 27.97 -25.25 24.88
CA ASP A 40 28.20 -25.77 26.23
C ASP A 40 28.91 -27.12 26.07
N ALA A 41 30.20 -27.13 26.41
CA ALA A 41 31.03 -28.33 26.50
C ALA A 41 30.56 -29.20 27.68
N HIS A 42 29.36 -29.75 27.60
CA HIS A 42 28.81 -30.70 28.57
C HIS A 42 28.78 -32.13 28.04
N THR A 43 29.64 -32.45 27.07
CA THR A 43 29.94 -33.86 26.78
C THR A 43 31.38 -34.02 26.32
N GLN A 44 32.34 -33.86 27.23
CA GLN A 44 33.61 -34.59 27.13
C GLN A 44 34.32 -34.65 28.49
N GLU A 45 34.31 -35.86 29.05
CA GLU A 45 35.41 -36.53 29.75
C GLU A 45 36.36 -35.72 30.64
N LEU A 46 36.45 -36.16 31.90
CA LEU A 46 37.46 -35.76 32.87
C LEU A 46 38.88 -35.87 32.29
N VAL A 47 39.47 -34.75 31.89
CA VAL A 47 40.92 -34.60 31.77
C VAL A 47 41.33 -33.43 32.66
N PRO A 48 42.04 -33.65 33.79
CA PRO A 48 42.58 -32.56 34.57
C PRO A 48 43.85 -32.06 33.86
N SER A 49 43.72 -31.07 33.00
CA SER A 49 44.86 -30.31 32.49
C SER A 49 44.84 -28.91 33.07
N ASP A 50 45.84 -28.69 33.89
CA ASP A 50 46.28 -27.45 34.52
C ASP A 50 46.63 -26.38 33.49
N GLN A 51 45.65 -25.76 32.84
CA GLN A 51 45.85 -24.52 32.08
C GLN A 51 44.63 -23.61 32.21
N SER A 52 44.92 -22.36 32.57
CA SER A 52 44.04 -21.21 32.65
C SER A 52 43.29 -20.96 31.34
N GLU A 53 42.13 -21.57 31.15
CA GLU A 53 41.22 -21.22 30.07
C GLU A 53 40.47 -19.95 30.44
N THR A 54 40.91 -18.83 29.87
CA THR A 54 40.17 -17.57 29.96
C THR A 54 38.91 -17.65 29.11
N PRO A 55 37.74 -17.14 29.57
CA PRO A 55 36.42 -17.29 28.91
C PRO A 55 36.28 -16.61 27.54
N TRP A 56 37.34 -15.98 27.03
CA TRP A 56 37.37 -15.27 25.74
C TRP A 56 37.89 -16.14 24.59
N GLN A 57 38.36 -17.36 24.88
CA GLN A 57 38.91 -18.28 23.88
C GLN A 57 37.86 -19.19 23.24
N ASP A 58 36.61 -19.07 23.67
CA ASP A 58 35.48 -19.77 23.07
C ASP A 58 35.17 -19.12 21.72
N THR A 59 35.73 -19.71 20.66
CA THR A 59 35.66 -19.19 19.30
C THR A 59 34.24 -19.39 18.79
N ALA A 60 33.36 -18.41 19.02
CA ALA A 60 32.00 -18.38 18.52
C ALA A 60 32.02 -18.58 16.99
N ARG A 61 31.73 -19.79 16.52
CA ARG A 61 31.61 -20.09 15.10
C ARG A 61 30.30 -19.50 14.60
N ILE A 62 30.38 -18.25 14.13
CA ILE A 62 29.25 -17.57 13.53
C ILE A 62 28.80 -18.37 12.32
N ALA A 63 27.57 -18.90 12.37
CA ALA A 63 26.95 -19.56 11.23
C ALA A 63 26.62 -18.49 10.15
N TRP A 64 27.58 -18.19 9.29
CA TRP A 64 27.45 -17.16 8.26
C TRP A 64 26.37 -17.47 7.22
N ALA A 65 26.15 -18.74 6.91
CA ALA A 65 25.18 -19.16 5.91
C ALA A 65 23.72 -18.76 6.27
N PRO A 66 23.18 -19.10 7.46
CA PRO A 66 21.83 -18.67 7.84
C PRO A 66 21.72 -17.15 7.98
N PHE A 67 22.78 -16.48 8.47
CA PHE A 67 22.79 -15.02 8.59
C PHE A 67 22.68 -14.32 7.23
N LEU A 68 23.50 -14.73 6.26
CA LEU A 68 23.48 -14.18 4.90
C LEU A 68 22.17 -14.50 4.18
N TYR A 69 21.62 -15.69 4.39
CA TYR A 69 20.32 -16.07 3.82
C TYR A 69 19.20 -15.15 4.33
N THR A 70 19.13 -14.92 5.64
CA THR A 70 18.13 -14.02 6.22
C THR A 70 18.30 -12.60 5.71
N LEU A 71 19.53 -12.08 5.67
CA LEU A 71 19.82 -10.76 5.11
C LEU A 71 19.42 -10.63 3.65
N PHE A 72 19.72 -11.65 2.84
CA PHE A 72 19.36 -11.66 1.43
C PHE A 72 17.84 -11.63 1.23
N MET A 73 17.11 -12.45 2.00
CA MET A 73 15.66 -12.47 1.96
C MET A 73 15.05 -11.11 2.35
N GLU A 74 15.54 -10.52 3.43
CA GLU A 74 15.01 -9.24 3.92
C GLU A 74 15.35 -8.06 2.99
N GLN A 75 16.56 -8.03 2.42
CA GLN A 75 17.02 -6.88 1.64
C GLN A 75 16.63 -6.95 0.16
N PHE A 76 16.47 -8.15 -0.42
CA PHE A 76 16.17 -8.30 -1.85
C PHE A 76 14.76 -8.81 -2.11
N VAL A 77 14.33 -9.84 -1.39
CA VAL A 77 13.04 -10.49 -1.68
C VAL A 77 11.88 -9.61 -1.20
N SER A 78 11.98 -9.00 -0.02
CA SER A 78 10.93 -8.11 0.48
C SER A 78 10.65 -6.91 -0.45
N PRO A 79 11.67 -6.14 -0.93
CA PRO A 79 11.42 -5.05 -1.88
C PRO A 79 10.93 -5.52 -3.26
N LEU A 80 11.43 -6.66 -3.75
CA LEU A 80 10.96 -7.23 -5.02
C LEU A 80 9.47 -7.59 -4.93
N TRP A 81 9.06 -8.24 -3.85
CA TRP A 81 7.66 -8.63 -3.65
C TRP A 81 6.75 -7.42 -3.51
N GLN A 82 7.19 -6.39 -2.77
CA GLN A 82 6.49 -5.12 -2.71
C GLN A 82 6.36 -4.48 -4.08
N GLY A 83 7.44 -4.43 -4.87
CA GLY A 83 7.42 -3.90 -6.23
C GLY A 83 6.44 -4.65 -7.14
N VAL A 84 6.41 -5.98 -7.04
CA VAL A 84 5.46 -6.83 -7.79
C VAL A 84 4.01 -6.55 -7.37
N LEU A 85 3.72 -6.48 -6.07
CA LEU A 85 2.38 -6.20 -5.56
C LEU A 85 1.89 -4.81 -5.98
N TRP A 86 2.74 -3.77 -5.85
CA TRP A 86 2.41 -2.42 -6.26
C TRP A 86 2.29 -2.29 -7.78
N GLY A 87 3.13 -2.99 -8.54
CA GLY A 87 3.08 -3.03 -10.00
C GLY A 87 1.79 -3.66 -10.51
N LEU A 88 1.45 -4.86 -10.03
CA LEU A 88 0.19 -5.54 -10.35
C LEU A 88 -1.02 -4.73 -9.89
N GLY A 89 -0.97 -4.18 -8.68
CA GLY A 89 -2.02 -3.32 -8.13
C GLY A 89 -2.25 -2.07 -8.99
N GLY A 90 -1.18 -1.43 -9.47
CA GLY A 90 -1.25 -0.28 -10.37
C GLY A 90 -1.88 -0.62 -11.72
N VAL A 91 -1.50 -1.75 -12.33
CA VAL A 91 -2.09 -2.23 -13.59
C VAL A 91 -3.57 -2.56 -13.41
N ALA A 92 -3.92 -3.26 -12.34
CA ALA A 92 -5.32 -3.57 -12.01
C ALA A 92 -6.15 -2.30 -11.82
N LEU A 93 -5.62 -1.31 -11.08
CA LEU A 93 -6.28 -0.03 -10.86
C LEU A 93 -6.48 0.74 -12.19
N ALA A 94 -5.49 0.71 -13.08
CA ALA A 94 -5.59 1.33 -14.40
C ALA A 94 -6.71 0.69 -15.24
N HIS A 95 -6.81 -0.63 -15.26
CA HIS A 95 -7.89 -1.34 -15.94
C HIS A 95 -9.26 -1.06 -15.31
N CYS A 96 -9.37 -1.08 -13.98
CA CYS A 96 -10.60 -0.69 -13.28
C CYS A 96 -11.04 0.72 -13.65
N ARG A 97 -10.11 1.68 -13.72
CA ARG A 97 -10.39 3.06 -14.13
C ARG A 97 -10.86 3.14 -15.58
N GLN A 98 -10.25 2.39 -16.49
CA GLN A 98 -10.65 2.32 -17.90
C GLN A 98 -12.06 1.73 -18.05
N LEU A 99 -12.35 0.62 -17.37
CA LEU A 99 -13.68 -0.01 -17.37
C LEU A 99 -14.73 0.94 -16.80
N TYR A 100 -14.42 1.63 -15.70
CA TYR A 100 -15.30 2.63 -15.12
C TYR A 100 -15.57 3.80 -16.07
N ALA A 101 -14.54 4.31 -16.75
CA ALA A 101 -14.68 5.39 -17.74
C ALA A 101 -15.55 4.95 -18.93
N ILE A 102 -15.38 3.73 -19.45
CA ILE A 102 -16.21 3.16 -20.51
C ILE A 102 -17.66 3.01 -20.03
N GLY A 103 -17.88 2.50 -18.81
CA GLY A 103 -19.20 2.37 -18.21
C GLY A 103 -19.90 3.72 -18.06
N ARG A 104 -19.17 4.75 -17.59
CA ARG A 104 -19.68 6.12 -17.48
C ARG A 104 -20.02 6.72 -18.85
N ALA A 105 -19.16 6.54 -19.85
CA ALA A 105 -19.41 6.99 -21.22
C ALA A 105 -20.64 6.32 -21.83
N ARG A 106 -20.85 5.02 -21.58
CA ARG A 106 -22.05 4.28 -22.01
C ARG A 106 -23.32 4.81 -21.33
N ARG A 107 -23.26 5.15 -20.04
CA ARG A 107 -24.41 5.75 -19.33
C ARG A 107 -24.81 7.10 -19.94
N MET A 108 -23.83 7.92 -20.34
CA MET A 108 -24.09 9.22 -20.98
C MET A 108 -24.54 9.12 -22.45
N ARG A 109 -24.28 8.01 -23.14
CA ARG A 109 -24.71 7.79 -24.54
C ARG A 109 -26.16 7.27 -24.67
N SER A 110 -26.79 6.92 -23.55
CA SER A 110 -28.15 6.35 -23.50
C SER A 110 -29.33 7.32 -23.74
N PRO A 111 -29.24 8.66 -23.62
CA PRO A 111 -30.35 9.55 -23.94
C PRO A 111 -30.64 9.61 -25.44
N THR A 112 -29.58 9.69 -26.27
CA THR A 112 -29.72 9.86 -27.73
C THR A 112 -30.19 8.58 -28.42
N ALA A 113 -29.71 7.41 -27.98
CA ALA A 113 -30.16 6.12 -28.53
C ALA A 113 -31.65 5.89 -28.27
N ARG A 114 -32.13 6.22 -27.06
CA ARG A 114 -33.55 6.12 -26.68
C ARG A 114 -34.42 7.15 -27.39
N ALA A 115 -33.91 8.36 -27.62
CA ALA A 115 -34.57 9.37 -28.43
C ALA A 115 -34.69 8.94 -29.90
N THR A 116 -33.67 8.31 -30.48
CA THR A 116 -33.72 7.81 -31.86
C THR A 116 -34.65 6.60 -32.05
N THR A 117 -34.77 5.72 -31.05
CA THR A 117 -35.74 4.61 -31.11
C THR A 117 -37.17 5.12 -31.01
N LEU A 118 -37.43 6.08 -30.11
CA LEU A 118 -38.74 6.71 -29.99
C LEU A 118 -39.09 7.55 -31.22
N ALA A 119 -38.11 8.25 -31.83
CA ALA A 119 -38.31 8.98 -33.08
C ALA A 119 -38.64 8.04 -34.24
N LYS A 120 -37.97 6.89 -34.35
CA LYS A 120 -38.29 5.87 -35.37
C LYS A 120 -39.65 5.22 -35.15
N GLU A 121 -40.07 5.01 -33.90
CA GLU A 121 -41.42 4.51 -33.61
C GLU A 121 -42.51 5.58 -33.89
N ALA A 122 -42.22 6.85 -33.61
CA ALA A 122 -43.10 7.96 -33.94
C ALA A 122 -43.23 8.14 -35.47
N GLU A 123 -42.14 7.99 -36.21
CA GLU A 123 -42.13 8.04 -37.68
C GLU A 123 -42.89 6.86 -38.30
N LYS A 124 -42.76 5.66 -37.73
CA LYS A 124 -43.52 4.47 -38.17
C LYS A 124 -45.03 4.60 -37.92
N THR A 125 -45.45 5.36 -36.90
CA THR A 125 -46.86 5.57 -36.58
C THR A 125 -47.47 6.80 -37.27
N ALA A 126 -46.66 7.68 -37.83
CA ALA A 126 -47.09 8.83 -38.62
C ALA A 126 -47.98 8.48 -39.84
N PRO A 127 -47.63 7.51 -40.73
CA PRO A 127 -48.48 7.20 -41.89
C PRO A 127 -49.82 6.56 -41.47
N MET A 128 -49.86 5.88 -40.32
CA MET A 128 -51.09 5.29 -39.81
C MET A 128 -52.04 6.35 -39.25
N ARG A 129 -51.52 7.43 -38.66
CA ARG A 129 -52.32 8.58 -38.21
C ARG A 129 -52.91 9.39 -39.37
N GLU A 130 -52.13 9.60 -40.44
CA GLU A 130 -52.66 10.24 -41.65
C GLU A 130 -53.74 9.39 -42.33
N THR A 131 -53.54 8.07 -42.38
CA THR A 131 -54.54 7.16 -42.95
C THR A 131 -55.84 7.21 -42.14
N ILE A 132 -55.76 7.14 -40.81
CA ILE A 132 -56.93 7.23 -39.92
C ILE A 132 -57.63 8.60 -40.05
N GLY A 133 -56.88 9.70 -40.10
CA GLY A 133 -57.45 11.04 -40.32
C GLY A 133 -58.17 11.15 -41.67
N THR A 134 -57.64 10.54 -42.71
CA THR A 134 -58.24 10.51 -44.04
C THR A 134 -59.53 9.67 -44.07
N TRP A 135 -59.55 8.54 -43.36
CA TRP A 135 -60.76 7.73 -43.20
C TRP A 135 -61.85 8.44 -42.38
N ILE A 136 -61.48 9.12 -41.30
CA ILE A 136 -62.43 9.90 -40.46
C ILE A 136 -63.01 11.06 -41.27
N ALA A 137 -62.18 11.78 -42.03
CA ALA A 137 -62.63 12.87 -42.91
C ALA A 137 -63.57 12.35 -44.01
N ARG A 138 -63.28 11.18 -44.59
CA ARG A 138 -64.10 10.55 -45.63
C ARG A 138 -65.43 9.99 -45.11
N LEU A 139 -65.52 9.63 -43.84
CA LEU A 139 -66.75 9.18 -43.17
C LEU A 139 -67.60 10.33 -42.62
N GLY A 140 -67.18 11.59 -42.76
CA GLY A 140 -67.95 12.76 -42.29
C GLY A 140 -68.04 12.87 -40.76
N LEU A 141 -67.23 12.13 -40.01
CA LEU A 141 -67.23 12.14 -38.54
C LEU A 141 -66.46 13.33 -37.93
N SER A 142 -65.99 14.28 -38.74
CA SER A 142 -65.24 15.44 -38.29
C SER A 142 -66.04 16.40 -37.39
N SER A 143 -67.36 16.24 -37.25
CA SER A 143 -68.19 17.05 -36.36
C SER A 143 -68.41 16.46 -34.95
N LEU A 144 -67.83 15.29 -34.64
CA LEU A 144 -68.03 14.60 -33.35
C LEU A 144 -66.86 14.75 -32.36
N PHE A 145 -65.78 15.43 -32.77
CA PHE A 145 -64.64 15.79 -31.92
C PHE A 145 -64.37 17.30 -32.03
N VAL A 146 -65.25 18.09 -31.40
CA VAL A 146 -64.97 19.47 -30.93
C VAL A 146 -65.13 19.46 -29.43
#